data_AF-J4SCZ4-F1
#
_entry.id   AF-J4SCZ4-F1
#
_cell.length_a   1.000
_cell.length_b   1.000
_cell.length_c   1.000
_cell.angle_alpha   90.00
_cell.angle_beta   90.00
_cell.angle_gamma   90.00
#
_symmetry.space_group_name_H-M   'P 1'
#
loop_
_entity.id
_entity.type
_entity.pdbx_description
1 polymer ?
#
loop_
_entity_poly.entity_id
_entity_poly.type
_entity_poly.pdbx_seq_one_letter_code
_entity_poly.pdbx_strand_id
1 'polypeptide(L)'
;MRRLTAVLAVTFAGAAVGVIATPAISSAQCDPNMSWNVSTFECKPPPAIPDWYASPPAYAPPFAAQDVPPPPPPRPWWSPNEPMWNAGFHQWGTYFTGTWVPY
;
A
#
# COMPACT_ATOMS: atom_id res chain seq x y z
N MET A 1 37.52 -34.98 -30.94
CA MET A 1 36.99 -33.62 -31.14
C MET A 1 35.46 -33.54 -30.99
N ARG A 2 34.66 -34.21 -31.84
CA ARG A 2 33.17 -34.09 -31.83
C ARG A 2 32.47 -34.37 -30.49
N ARG A 3 32.94 -35.36 -29.71
CA ARG A 3 32.38 -35.68 -28.39
C ARG A 3 32.66 -34.59 -27.35
N LEU A 4 33.85 -33.99 -27.40
CA LEU A 4 34.25 -32.92 -26.48
C LEU A 4 33.42 -31.66 -26.71
N THR A 5 33.19 -31.33 -27.99
CA THR A 5 32.36 -30.17 -28.39
C THR A 5 30.92 -30.34 -27.94
N ALA A 6 30.37 -31.56 -28.04
CA ALA A 6 29.02 -31.86 -27.57
C ALA A 6 28.89 -31.73 -26.04
N VAL A 7 29.88 -32.22 -25.29
CA VAL A 7 29.91 -32.09 -23.82
C VAL A 7 29.96 -30.62 -23.42
N LEU A 8 30.84 -29.82 -24.04
CA LEU A 8 30.93 -28.39 -23.78
C LEU A 8 29.60 -27.69 -24.07
N ALA A 9 28.99 -27.95 -25.23
CA ALA A 9 27.71 -27.36 -25.60
C ALA A 9 26.61 -27.67 -24.57
N VAL A 10 26.51 -28.91 -24.09
CA VAL A 10 25.52 -29.30 -23.09
C VAL A 10 25.78 -28.62 -21.75
N THR A 11 27.05 -28.54 -21.31
CA THR A 11 27.39 -27.86 -20.04
C THR A 11 27.09 -26.36 -20.09
N PHE A 12 27.42 -25.68 -21.19
CA PHE A 12 27.15 -24.25 -21.33
C PHE A 12 25.65 -23.95 -21.47
N ALA A 13 24.92 -24.78 -22.22
CA ALA A 13 23.47 -24.66 -22.32
C ALA A 13 22.78 -24.89 -20.97
N GLY A 14 23.20 -25.91 -20.21
CA GLY A 14 22.67 -26.18 -18.87
C GLY A 14 22.94 -25.06 -17.88
N ALA A 15 24.16 -24.50 -17.89
CA ALA A 15 24.51 -23.36 -17.04
C ALA A 15 23.70 -22.10 -17.39
N ALA A 16 23.49 -21.82 -18.68
CA ALA A 16 22.69 -20.69 -19.14
C ALA A 16 21.22 -20.81 -18.69
N VAL A 17 20.61 -22.00 -18.82
CA VAL A 17 19.24 -22.23 -18.37
C VAL A 17 19.11 -22.08 -16.85
N GLY A 18 20.11 -22.57 -16.09
CA GLY A 18 20.15 -22.40 -14.64
C GLY A 18 20.11 -20.92 -14.24
N VAL A 19 20.93 -20.07 -14.86
CA VAL A 19 21.00 -18.64 -14.54
C VAL A 19 19.70 -17.89 -14.88
N ILE A 20 19.02 -18.25 -15.98
CA ILE A 20 17.79 -17.58 -16.41
C ILE A 20 16.58 -18.03 -15.59
N ALA A 21 16.53 -19.32 -15.21
CA ALA A 21 15.41 -19.90 -14.49
C ALA A 21 15.50 -19.70 -12.97
N THR A 22 16.68 -19.46 -12.41
CA THR A 22 16.79 -19.05 -11.02
C THR A 22 16.35 -17.58 -10.90
N PRO A 23 15.35 -17.25 -10.06
CA PRO A 23 15.16 -15.87 -9.65
C PRO A 23 16.50 -15.36 -9.11
N ALA A 24 16.83 -14.09 -9.34
CA ALA A 24 18.15 -13.55 -9.04
C ALA A 24 18.52 -13.72 -7.55
N ILE A 25 19.08 -14.88 -7.20
CA ILE A 25 19.77 -15.18 -5.95
C ILE A 25 21.15 -14.57 -6.11
N SER A 26 21.21 -13.24 -6.16
CA SER A 26 22.43 -12.49 -6.30
C SER A 26 22.60 -11.62 -5.05
N SER A 27 23.82 -11.52 -4.54
CA SER A 27 24.17 -10.55 -3.50
C SER A 27 24.14 -9.10 -4.02
N ALA A 28 23.73 -8.89 -5.27
CA ALA A 28 23.46 -7.59 -5.84
C ALA A 28 22.26 -6.94 -5.12
N GLN A 29 22.37 -5.63 -4.93
CA GLN A 29 21.25 -4.84 -4.42
C GLN A 29 20.08 -4.94 -5.40
N CYS A 30 18.86 -5.13 -4.89
CA CYS A 30 17.66 -5.20 -5.73
C CYS A 30 17.51 -3.94 -6.59
N ASP A 31 16.87 -4.09 -7.76
CA ASP A 31 16.53 -2.97 -8.63
C ASP A 31 15.72 -1.87 -7.89
N PRO A 32 15.74 -0.59 -8.34
CA PRO A 32 15.11 0.55 -7.67
C PRO A 32 13.59 0.51 -7.42
N ASN A 33 12.90 -0.59 -7.74
CA ASN A 33 11.48 -0.80 -7.45
C ASN A 33 11.19 -2.22 -6.96
N MET A 34 12.20 -2.89 -6.38
CA MET A 34 12.09 -4.22 -5.82
C MET A 34 12.56 -4.23 -4.37
N SER A 35 12.00 -5.16 -3.61
CA SER A 35 12.31 -5.38 -2.21
C SER A 35 12.83 -6.81 -2.03
N TRP A 36 13.86 -6.96 -1.19
CA TRP A 36 14.46 -8.26 -0.88
C TRP A 36 13.58 -9.04 0.09
N ASN A 37 13.15 -10.23 -0.32
CA ASN A 37 12.43 -11.15 0.55
C ASN A 37 13.41 -12.12 1.22
N VAL A 38 13.68 -11.91 2.50
CA VAL A 38 14.60 -12.76 3.31
C VAL A 38 14.14 -14.20 3.48
N SER A 39 12.85 -14.50 3.29
CA SER A 39 12.31 -15.85 3.43
C SER A 39 12.48 -16.70 2.17
N THR A 40 12.51 -16.07 0.98
CA THR A 40 12.67 -16.76 -0.31
C THR A 40 14.00 -16.48 -0.98
N PHE A 41 14.80 -15.54 -0.47
CA PHE A 41 16.04 -15.05 -1.08
C PHE A 41 15.83 -14.52 -2.52
N GLU A 42 14.72 -13.81 -2.74
CA GLU A 42 14.33 -13.25 -4.05
C GLU A 42 14.07 -11.75 -3.94
N CYS A 43 14.47 -10.98 -4.96
CA CYS A 43 13.97 -9.62 -5.17
C CYS A 43 12.58 -9.68 -5.83
N LYS A 44 11.58 -9.04 -5.24
CA LYS A 44 10.24 -8.91 -5.83
C LYS A 44 9.75 -7.47 -5.84
N PRO A 45 8.98 -7.08 -6.86
CA PRO A 45 8.24 -5.82 -6.79
C PRO A 45 7.32 -5.84 -5.57
N PRO A 46 7.08 -4.69 -4.92
CA PRO A 46 6.05 -4.57 -3.89
C PRO A 46 4.70 -5.07 -4.41
N PRO A 47 3.88 -5.68 -3.55
CA PRO A 47 2.53 -6.06 -3.93
C PRO A 47 1.74 -4.82 -4.36
N ALA A 48 0.82 -5.00 -5.31
CA ALA A 48 -0.12 -3.95 -5.67
C ALA A 48 -0.94 -3.55 -4.44
N ILE A 49 -1.27 -2.26 -4.34
CA ILE A 49 -2.22 -1.78 -3.35
C ILE A 49 -3.56 -2.49 -3.62
N PRO A 50 -4.18 -3.11 -2.61
CA PRO A 50 -5.40 -3.87 -2.84
C PRO A 50 -6.57 -2.94 -3.17
N ASP A 51 -7.53 -3.42 -3.97
CA ASP A 51 -8.66 -2.62 -4.47
C ASP A 51 -9.57 -2.05 -3.35
N TRP A 52 -9.57 -2.68 -2.18
CA TRP A 52 -10.34 -2.22 -1.02
C TRP A 52 -9.65 -1.08 -0.26
N TYR A 53 -8.35 -0.82 -0.51
CA TYR A 53 -7.62 0.22 0.18
C TYR A 53 -7.91 1.58 -0.45
N ALA A 54 -8.62 2.42 0.30
CA ALA A 54 -8.71 3.84 0.00
C ALA A 54 -7.56 4.58 0.70
N SER A 55 -6.96 5.56 0.02
CA SER A 55 -6.01 6.45 0.68
C SER A 55 -6.76 7.37 1.65
N PRO A 56 -6.22 7.65 2.86
CA PRO A 56 -6.76 8.69 3.71
C PRO A 56 -6.88 10.02 2.95
N PRO A 57 -7.86 10.87 3.30
CA PRO A 57 -7.99 12.18 2.68
C PRO A 57 -6.78 13.06 2.99
N ALA A 58 -6.44 13.99 2.10
CA ALA A 58 -5.18 14.76 2.15
C ALA A 58 -4.96 15.58 3.43
N TYR A 59 -6.04 15.93 4.15
CA TYR A 59 -5.96 16.65 5.42
C TYR A 59 -5.61 15.72 6.60
N ALA A 60 -5.76 14.41 6.44
CA ALA A 60 -5.50 13.41 7.46
C ALA A 60 -4.08 12.87 7.34
N PRO A 61 -3.40 12.58 8.46
CA PRO A 61 -2.10 11.90 8.39
C PRO A 61 -2.23 10.51 7.77
N PRO A 62 -1.17 9.97 7.14
CA PRO A 62 -1.25 8.73 6.36
C PRO A 62 -1.55 7.47 7.20
N PHE A 63 -1.41 7.55 8.52
CA PHE A 63 -1.74 6.49 9.47
C PHE A 63 -3.15 6.62 10.07
N ALA A 64 -3.90 7.65 9.68
CA ALA A 64 -5.23 7.90 10.22
C ALA A 64 -6.24 6.87 9.68
N ALA A 65 -7.31 6.65 10.45
CA ALA A 65 -8.41 5.81 10.00
C ALA A 65 -9.05 6.38 8.71
N GLN A 66 -9.76 5.54 7.98
CA GLN A 66 -10.45 5.97 6.75
C GLN A 66 -11.57 6.98 7.04
N ASP A 67 -12.26 6.83 8.17
CA ASP A 67 -13.41 7.67 8.56
C ASP A 67 -13.01 8.84 9.47
N VAL A 68 -11.81 9.39 9.27
CA VAL A 68 -11.40 10.60 10.01
C VAL A 68 -12.34 11.74 9.62
N PRO A 69 -12.94 12.44 10.60
CA PRO A 69 -13.82 13.55 10.29
C PRO A 69 -13.06 14.68 9.57
N PRO A 70 -13.67 15.31 8.56
CA PRO A 70 -13.11 16.52 7.95
C PRO A 70 -13.03 17.63 8.98
N PRO A 71 -12.16 18.64 8.85
CA PRO A 71 -12.04 19.70 9.84
C PRO A 71 -13.40 20.32 10.24
N PRO A 72 -13.62 20.64 11.54
CA PRO A 72 -14.89 21.16 12.01
C PRO A 72 -15.19 22.53 11.39
N PRO A 73 -16.45 22.80 10.98
CA PRO A 73 -16.85 24.11 10.51
C PRO A 73 -16.88 25.13 11.67
N PRO A 74 -16.88 26.44 11.38
CA PRO A 74 -17.12 27.44 12.43
C PRO A 74 -18.47 27.23 13.11
N ARG A 75 -18.52 27.43 14.44
CA ARG A 75 -19.78 27.32 15.19
C ARG A 75 -20.78 28.39 14.71
N PRO A 76 -22.00 28.01 14.31
CA PRO A 76 -23.05 28.97 13.95
C PRO A 76 -23.41 29.86 15.15
N TRP A 77 -23.73 31.14 14.88
CA TRP A 77 -24.01 32.14 15.94
C TRP A 77 -25.19 31.77 16.83
N TRP A 78 -26.20 31.09 16.27
CA TRP A 78 -27.43 30.69 16.96
C TRP A 78 -27.22 29.43 17.82
N SER A 79 -26.18 28.64 17.53
CA SER A 79 -25.95 27.39 18.24
C SER A 79 -25.10 27.62 19.47
N PRO A 80 -25.56 27.21 20.67
CA PRO A 80 -24.74 27.27 21.88
C PRO A 80 -23.62 26.22 21.90
N ASN A 81 -23.69 25.19 21.06
CA ASN A 81 -22.80 24.02 21.11
C ASN A 81 -21.73 24.08 20.01
N GLU A 82 -20.52 23.60 20.30
CA GLU A 82 -19.51 23.36 19.28
C GLU A 82 -19.93 22.25 18.29
N PRO A 83 -19.45 22.29 17.03
CA PRO A 83 -19.69 21.23 16.07
C PRO A 83 -19.19 19.88 16.58
N MET A 84 -20.04 18.87 16.48
CA MET A 84 -19.69 17.47 16.70
C MET A 84 -19.82 16.69 15.40
N TRP A 85 -18.95 15.71 15.21
CA TRP A 85 -19.02 14.80 14.07
C TRP A 85 -19.94 13.63 14.40
N ASN A 86 -20.93 13.38 13.53
CA ASN A 86 -21.74 12.19 13.60
C ASN A 86 -21.25 11.14 12.59
N ALA A 87 -20.75 10.00 13.08
CA ALA A 87 -20.25 8.92 12.23
C ALA A 87 -21.36 8.17 11.47
N GLY A 88 -22.59 8.13 11.98
CA GLY A 88 -23.70 7.47 11.29
C GLY A 88 -24.17 8.24 10.04
N PHE A 89 -24.16 9.57 10.12
CA PHE A 89 -24.56 10.44 9.02
C PHE A 89 -23.39 11.06 8.25
N HIS A 90 -22.15 10.87 8.70
CA HIS A 90 -20.95 11.51 8.16
C HIS A 90 -21.11 13.03 7.97
N GLN A 91 -21.64 13.71 8.99
CA GLN A 91 -21.91 15.14 8.94
C GLN A 91 -21.59 15.85 10.26
N TRP A 92 -21.21 17.13 10.16
CA TRP A 92 -21.06 18.02 11.29
C TRP A 92 -22.43 18.52 11.76
N GLY A 93 -22.58 18.75 13.06
CA GLY A 93 -23.84 19.22 13.63
C GLY A 93 -23.82 19.24 15.15
N THR A 94 -25.00 19.20 15.77
CA THR A 94 -25.16 19.04 17.22
C THR A 94 -26.52 18.43 17.56
N TYR A 95 -26.69 18.02 18.82
CA TYR A 95 -27.98 17.56 19.34
C TYR A 95 -28.71 18.67 20.12
N PHE A 96 -29.98 18.88 19.78
CA PHE A 96 -30.91 19.68 20.56
C PHE A 96 -32.03 18.79 21.07
N THR A 97 -32.07 18.58 22.39
CA THR A 97 -33.14 17.80 23.04
C THR A 97 -33.29 16.41 22.42
N GLY A 98 -32.17 15.77 22.04
CA GLY A 98 -32.14 14.46 21.38
C GLY A 98 -32.31 14.47 19.86
N THR A 99 -32.58 15.63 19.23
CA THR A 99 -32.72 15.76 17.78
C THR A 99 -31.40 16.21 17.16
N TRP A 100 -30.96 15.53 16.10
CA TRP A 100 -29.77 15.92 15.34
C TRP A 100 -30.07 17.13 14.45
N VAL A 101 -29.23 18.17 14.55
CA VAL A 101 -29.27 19.36 13.68
C VAL A 101 -27.91 19.48 12.97
N PRO A 102 -27.86 19.32 11.64
CA PRO A 102 -26.62 19.48 10.89
C PRO A 102 -26.17 20.95 10.89
N TYR A 103 -24.86 21.15 10.79
CA TYR A 103 -24.24 22.47 10.62
C TYR A 103 -23.86 22.74 9.17
#